data_AF-A0A1E4GX21-F1
#
_entry.id   AF-A0A1E4GX21-F1
#
_cell.length_a   1.000
_cell.length_b   1.000
_cell.length_c   1.000
_cell.angle_alpha   90.00
_cell.angle_beta   90.00
_cell.angle_gamma   90.00
#
_symmetry.space_group_name_H-M   'P 1'
#
loop_
_entity.id
_entity.type
_entity.pdbx_description
1 polymer ?
#
loop_
_entity_poly.entity_id
_entity_poly.type
_entity_poly.pdbx_seq_one_letter_code
_entity_poly.pdbx_strand_id
1 'polypeptide(L)'
;MLRFATVLLVAAVGLNGCGAAAPRGAIESASRLLAAALNGDRAAFEAQIDRAAVREDVRRQMAAVAKATVLDVDGGPSEFALDRMISPEKVRVVDRLGAAVTSAPTPQQVAPLMRRVDESRACLKDSTADGDCLLTFAKGRDHWRLVGMRAMDLTVQVDGD
;
A
#
# COMPACT_ATOMS: atom_id res chain seq x y z
N MET A 1 -43.58 -47.49 -8.17
CA MET A 1 -43.71 -46.57 -7.01
C MET A 1 -42.48 -46.74 -6.12
N LEU A 2 -42.10 -45.69 -5.37
CA LEU A 2 -40.86 -45.46 -4.59
C LEU A 2 -39.70 -44.91 -5.43
N ARG A 3 -39.56 -43.58 -5.63
CA ARG A 3 -39.17 -42.49 -4.69
C ARG A 3 -37.84 -42.78 -3.97
N PHE A 4 -36.73 -42.51 -4.66
CA PHE A 4 -35.45 -42.24 -4.01
C PHE A 4 -35.21 -40.73 -4.02
N ALA A 5 -35.14 -40.19 -2.80
CA ALA A 5 -35.06 -38.78 -2.50
C ALA A 5 -33.68 -38.22 -2.85
N THR A 6 -33.66 -37.19 -3.70
CA THR A 6 -32.49 -36.36 -3.97
C THR A 6 -32.17 -35.54 -2.74
N VAL A 7 -31.18 -35.94 -1.96
CA VAL A 7 -30.62 -35.12 -0.88
C VAL A 7 -29.75 -34.04 -1.53
N LEU A 8 -30.33 -32.85 -1.69
CA LEU A 8 -29.64 -31.65 -2.13
C LEU A 8 -28.77 -31.14 -0.97
N LEU A 9 -27.48 -31.45 -0.98
CA LEU A 9 -26.52 -30.98 0.01
C LEU A 9 -25.81 -29.74 -0.54
N VAL A 10 -26.50 -28.59 -0.49
CA VAL A 10 -25.90 -27.29 -0.80
C VAL A 10 -25.26 -26.75 0.47
N ALA A 11 -23.98 -27.07 0.67
CA ALA A 11 -23.15 -26.41 1.65
C ALA A 11 -22.82 -24.99 1.15
N ALA A 12 -23.70 -24.04 1.48
CA ALA A 12 -23.42 -22.62 1.31
C ALA A 12 -22.39 -22.19 2.37
N VAL A 13 -21.10 -22.32 2.06
CA VAL A 13 -20.02 -21.72 2.86
C VAL A 13 -20.01 -20.21 2.58
N GLY A 14 -20.91 -19.49 3.24
CA GLY A 14 -20.89 -18.03 3.30
C GLY A 14 -19.99 -17.57 4.45
N LEU A 15 -18.67 -17.50 4.21
CA LEU A 15 -17.70 -16.87 5.12
C LEU A 15 -16.98 -15.72 4.39
N ASN A 16 -17.73 -14.73 3.94
CA ASN A 16 -17.17 -13.44 3.51
C ASN A 16 -17.52 -12.40 4.58
N GLY A 17 -16.75 -12.35 5.67
CA GLY A 17 -17.13 -11.47 6.77
C GLY A 17 -16.23 -11.36 7.99
N CYS A 18 -14.92 -11.65 7.89
CA CYS A 18 -13.92 -11.11 8.82
C CYS A 18 -12.67 -10.81 7.99
N GLY A 19 -12.22 -9.55 8.00
CA GLY A 19 -11.16 -9.02 7.14
C GLY A 19 -9.96 -9.96 7.07
N ALA A 20 -9.78 -10.61 5.93
CA ALA A 20 -8.68 -11.53 5.74
C ALA A 20 -7.36 -10.76 5.87
N ALA A 21 -6.42 -11.34 6.63
CA ALA A 21 -5.07 -10.78 6.75
C ALA A 21 -4.48 -10.55 5.35
N ALA A 22 -3.71 -9.47 5.21
CA ALA A 22 -3.00 -9.21 3.98
C ALA A 22 -2.07 -10.38 3.62
N PRO A 23 -1.88 -10.70 2.32
CA PRO A 23 -0.97 -11.75 1.90
C PRO A 23 0.44 -11.52 2.45
N ARG A 24 1.09 -12.59 2.93
CA ARG A 24 2.44 -12.54 3.53
C ARG A 24 3.46 -11.82 2.64
N GLY A 25 3.44 -12.09 1.33
CA GLY A 25 4.35 -11.44 0.38
C GLY A 25 4.16 -9.93 0.30
N ALA A 26 2.92 -9.42 0.48
CA ALA A 26 2.67 -7.98 0.53
C ALA A 26 3.26 -7.35 1.80
N ILE A 27 3.09 -8.02 2.95
CA ILE A 27 3.64 -7.58 4.24
C ILE A 27 5.17 -7.52 4.18
N GLU A 28 5.81 -8.57 3.64
CA GLU A 28 7.26 -8.64 3.49
C GLU A 28 7.79 -7.56 2.52
N SER A 29 7.12 -7.34 1.40
CA SER A 29 7.50 -6.25 0.47
C SER A 29 7.30 -4.87 1.09
N ALA A 30 6.25 -4.66 1.88
CA ALA A 30 6.06 -3.41 2.61
C ALA A 30 7.17 -3.17 3.65
N SER A 31 7.52 -4.17 4.45
CA SER A 31 8.64 -4.07 5.40
C SER A 31 9.98 -3.77 4.69
N ARG A 32 10.28 -4.44 3.57
CA ARG A 32 11.49 -4.14 2.76
C ARG A 32 11.49 -2.72 2.19
N LEU A 33 10.34 -2.24 1.70
CA LEU A 33 10.20 -0.88 1.17
C LEU A 33 10.45 0.16 2.28
N LEU A 34 9.87 -0.04 3.45
CA LEU A 34 10.05 0.86 4.61
C LEU A 34 11.49 0.84 5.11
N ALA A 35 12.15 -0.32 5.11
CA ALA A 35 13.58 -0.42 5.40
C ALA A 35 14.43 0.37 4.39
N ALA A 36 14.14 0.22 3.10
CA ALA A 36 14.84 0.95 2.04
C ALA A 36 14.63 2.47 2.17
N ALA A 37 13.41 2.90 2.50
CA ALA A 37 13.09 4.30 2.77
C ALA A 37 13.88 4.85 3.96
N LEU A 38 13.86 4.14 5.09
CA LEU A 38 14.56 4.55 6.31
C LEU A 38 16.07 4.68 6.09
N ASN A 39 16.66 3.76 5.32
CA ASN A 39 18.09 3.76 5.03
C ASN A 39 18.51 4.71 3.88
N GLY A 40 17.55 5.37 3.22
CA GLY A 40 17.82 6.14 2.01
C GLY A 40 18.35 5.30 0.84
N ASP A 41 18.14 3.98 0.86
CA ASP A 41 18.62 3.07 -0.16
C ASP A 41 17.71 3.10 -1.39
N ARG A 42 18.09 3.95 -2.34
CA ARG A 42 17.34 4.12 -3.58
C ARG A 42 17.28 2.84 -4.41
N ALA A 43 18.35 2.04 -4.47
CA ALA A 43 18.35 0.84 -5.30
C ALA A 43 17.40 -0.23 -4.73
N ALA A 44 17.43 -0.44 -3.41
CA ALA A 44 16.49 -1.33 -2.73
C ALA A 44 15.05 -0.83 -2.82
N PHE A 45 14.84 0.49 -2.73
CA PHE A 45 13.52 1.10 -2.89
C PHE A 45 12.95 0.84 -4.28
N GLU A 46 13.71 1.12 -5.34
CA GLU A 46 13.28 0.87 -6.73
C GLU A 46 12.96 -0.61 -6.99
N ALA A 47 13.68 -1.53 -6.35
CA ALA A 47 13.42 -2.96 -6.46
C ALA A 47 12.06 -3.39 -5.89
N GLN A 48 11.50 -2.63 -4.94
CA GLN A 48 10.19 -2.90 -4.34
C GLN A 48 9.02 -2.22 -5.06
N ILE A 49 9.27 -1.30 -6.00
CA ILE A 49 8.20 -0.54 -6.67
C ILE A 49 8.01 -0.95 -8.11
N ASP A 50 6.78 -0.90 -8.60
CA ASP A 50 6.48 -0.77 -10.02
C ASP A 50 6.47 0.73 -10.35
N ARG A 51 7.59 1.23 -10.86
CA ARG A 51 7.80 2.67 -11.10
C ARG A 51 6.74 3.28 -12.00
N ALA A 52 6.32 2.56 -13.04
CA ALA A 52 5.32 3.06 -13.98
C ALA A 52 3.94 3.15 -13.31
N ALA A 53 3.55 2.13 -12.56
CA ALA A 53 2.27 2.11 -11.85
C ALA A 53 2.20 3.20 -10.77
N VAL A 54 3.25 3.32 -9.95
CA VAL A 54 3.31 4.34 -8.89
C VAL A 54 3.29 5.75 -9.49
N ARG A 55 4.01 6.01 -10.58
CA ARG A 55 4.01 7.32 -11.24
C ARG A 55 2.63 7.71 -11.75
N GLU A 56 1.95 6.76 -12.37
CA GLU A 56 0.59 6.96 -12.86
C GLU A 56 -0.40 7.21 -11.72
N ASP A 57 -0.22 6.54 -10.57
CA ASP A 57 -1.02 6.81 -9.37
C ASP A 57 -0.79 8.19 -8.77
N VAL A 58 0.46 8.60 -8.60
CA VAL A 58 0.81 9.94 -8.11
C VAL A 58 0.29 11.03 -9.06
N ARG A 59 0.42 10.81 -10.38
CA ARG A 59 -0.12 11.73 -11.40
C ARG A 59 -1.62 11.95 -11.24
N ARG A 60 -2.40 10.87 -11.10
CA ARG A 60 -3.85 10.96 -10.89
C ARG A 60 -4.21 11.75 -9.64
N GLN A 61 -3.51 11.50 -8.54
CA GLN A 61 -3.74 12.23 -7.29
C GLN A 61 -3.43 13.73 -7.45
N MET A 62 -2.33 14.09 -8.11
CA MET A 62 -1.97 15.49 -8.35
C MET A 62 -2.92 16.20 -9.31
N ALA A 63 -3.41 15.53 -10.35
CA ALA A 63 -4.45 16.06 -11.21
C ALA A 63 -5.76 16.31 -10.42
N ALA A 64 -6.13 15.41 -9.51
CA ALA A 64 -7.29 15.59 -8.65
C ALA A 64 -7.14 16.79 -7.71
N VAL A 65 -5.96 16.99 -7.12
CA VAL A 65 -5.66 18.16 -6.27
C VAL A 65 -5.67 19.47 -7.07
N ALA A 66 -5.08 19.50 -8.26
CA ALA A 66 -5.07 20.68 -9.13
C ALA A 66 -6.51 21.09 -9.51
N LYS A 67 -7.33 20.12 -9.90
CA LYS A 67 -8.75 20.33 -10.20
C LYS A 67 -9.53 20.86 -9.00
N ALA A 68 -9.24 20.38 -7.80
CA ALA A 68 -9.92 20.82 -6.58
C ALA A 68 -9.50 22.23 -6.12
N THR A 69 -8.29 22.68 -6.48
CA THR A 69 -7.74 23.98 -6.05
C THR A 69 -7.94 25.11 -7.07
N VAL A 70 -8.64 24.87 -8.19
CA VAL A 70 -8.83 25.83 -9.30
C VAL A 70 -7.49 26.36 -9.86
N LEU A 71 -6.41 25.60 -9.63
CA LEU A 71 -5.10 25.82 -10.22
C LEU A 71 -5.02 24.88 -11.42
N ASP A 72 -5.76 25.22 -12.48
CA ASP A 72 -5.64 24.48 -13.74
C ASP A 72 -4.35 24.95 -14.42
N VAL A 73 -3.26 24.22 -14.15
CA VAL A 73 -1.96 24.48 -14.77
C VAL A 73 -1.95 23.71 -16.09
N ASP A 74 -2.03 24.44 -17.21
CA ASP A 74 -1.88 23.88 -18.55
C ASP A 74 -0.60 23.04 -18.62
N GLY A 75 -0.76 21.72 -18.76
CA GLY A 75 0.34 20.75 -18.89
C GLY A 75 0.57 19.81 -17.68
N GLY A 76 -0.07 20.04 -16.54
CA GLY A 76 0.05 19.15 -15.36
C GLY A 76 1.48 19.05 -14.77
N PRO A 77 1.69 18.23 -13.73
CA PRO A 77 3.02 18.03 -13.15
C PRO A 77 3.93 17.30 -14.14
N SER A 78 5.12 17.86 -14.39
CA SER A 78 6.12 17.21 -15.25
C SER A 78 6.52 15.82 -14.72
N GLU A 79 6.89 14.91 -15.62
CA GLU A 79 7.40 13.57 -15.25
C GLU A 79 8.56 13.63 -14.26
N PHE A 80 9.43 14.62 -14.43
CA PHE A 80 10.58 14.84 -13.54
C PHE A 80 10.15 15.26 -12.13
N ALA A 81 9.09 16.08 -12.00
CA ALA A 81 8.54 16.45 -10.71
C ALA A 81 7.90 15.24 -10.02
N LEU A 82 7.11 14.44 -10.76
CA LEU A 82 6.52 13.20 -10.26
C LEU A 82 7.59 12.21 -9.80
N ASP A 83 8.68 12.07 -10.55
CA ASP A 83 9.78 11.18 -10.20
C ASP A 83 10.50 11.57 -8.89
N ARG A 84 10.49 12.85 -8.52
CA ARG A 84 11.02 13.32 -7.23
C ARG A 84 10.06 13.13 -6.06
N MET A 85 8.79 12.88 -6.34
CA MET A 85 7.82 12.50 -5.32
C MET A 85 7.90 11.00 -5.01
N ILE A 86 8.52 10.21 -5.90
CA ILE A 86 8.66 8.76 -5.79
C ILE A 86 10.11 8.44 -5.46
N SER A 87 10.47 8.65 -4.20
CA SER A 87 11.82 8.43 -3.71
C SER A 87 11.81 8.10 -2.22
N PRO A 88 12.84 7.40 -1.71
CA PRO A 88 12.87 6.94 -0.33
C PRO A 88 12.71 8.09 0.68
N GLU A 89 13.30 9.26 0.41
CA GLU A 89 13.22 10.45 1.27
C GLU A 89 11.81 11.06 1.40
N LYS A 90 10.86 10.63 0.58
CA LYS A 90 9.45 11.07 0.67
C LYS A 90 8.61 10.19 1.58
N VAL A 91 9.13 9.05 2.01
CA VAL A 91 8.47 8.15 2.94
C VAL A 91 9.04 8.41 4.34
N ARG A 92 8.25 9.03 5.22
CA ARG A 92 8.62 9.17 6.62
C ARG A 92 8.09 7.98 7.41
N VAL A 93 8.95 7.37 8.23
CA VAL A 93 8.55 6.31 9.16
C VAL A 93 8.69 6.82 10.58
N VAL A 94 7.61 6.78 11.34
CA VAL A 94 7.54 7.36 12.69
C VAL A 94 6.91 6.39 13.68
N ASP A 95 7.23 6.56 14.95
CA ASP A 95 6.59 5.84 16.05
C ASP A 95 5.22 6.42 16.40
N ARG A 96 4.58 5.89 17.46
CA ARG A 96 3.27 6.36 17.92
C ARG A 96 3.22 7.81 18.41
N LEU A 97 4.37 8.36 18.79
CA LEU A 97 4.50 9.75 19.26
C LEU A 97 4.87 10.70 18.11
N GLY A 98 5.06 10.18 16.90
CA GLY A 98 5.47 10.94 15.73
C GLY A 98 6.99 11.17 15.65
N ALA A 99 7.79 10.52 16.49
CA ALA A 99 9.24 10.59 16.42
C ALA A 99 9.77 9.67 15.31
N ALA A 100 10.83 10.09 14.62
CA ALA A 100 11.46 9.24 13.60
C ALA A 100 12.00 7.96 14.24
N VAL A 101 11.68 6.81 13.65
CA VAL A 101 12.19 5.52 14.12
C VAL A 101 13.67 5.38 13.76
N THR A 102 14.41 4.62 14.57
CA THR A 102 15.85 4.36 14.34
C THR A 102 16.11 2.97 13.74
N SER A 103 15.10 2.09 13.78
CA SER A 103 15.14 0.74 13.22
C SER A 103 14.05 0.55 12.18
N ALA A 104 14.33 -0.26 11.16
CA ALA A 104 13.35 -0.60 10.14
C ALA A 104 12.25 -1.50 10.73
N PRO A 105 10.97 -1.23 10.44
CA PRO A 105 9.88 -2.02 10.98
C PRO A 105 9.89 -3.45 10.42
N THR A 106 9.79 -4.41 11.31
CA THR A 106 9.73 -5.83 10.99
C THR A 106 8.43 -6.21 10.28
N PRO A 107 8.37 -7.34 9.54
CA PRO A 107 7.11 -7.82 8.99
C PRO A 107 6.01 -8.01 10.04
N GLN A 108 6.36 -8.37 11.29
CA GLN A 108 5.38 -8.48 12.37
C GLN A 108 4.77 -7.12 12.73
N GLN A 109 5.57 -6.05 12.78
CA GLN A 109 5.09 -4.68 13.03
C GLN A 109 4.29 -4.11 11.87
N VAL A 110 4.60 -4.49 10.64
CA VAL A 110 3.87 -4.03 9.44
C VAL A 110 2.55 -4.78 9.23
N ALA A 111 2.46 -6.05 9.62
CA ALA A 111 1.26 -6.87 9.46
C ALA A 111 -0.05 -6.23 9.94
N PRO A 112 -0.15 -5.63 11.15
CA PRO A 112 -1.40 -4.99 11.62
C PRO A 112 -1.77 -3.73 10.84
N LEU A 113 -0.82 -3.14 10.11
CA LEU A 113 -1.06 -1.99 9.23
C LEU A 113 -1.54 -2.41 7.83
N MET A 114 -1.49 -3.70 7.52
CA MET A 114 -1.81 -4.20 6.19
C MET A 114 -3.24 -4.74 6.13
N ARG A 115 -4.01 -4.25 5.17
CA ARG A 115 -5.36 -4.70 4.84
C ARG A 115 -5.36 -5.38 3.47
N ARG A 116 -6.00 -6.55 3.36
CA ARG A 116 -6.30 -7.14 2.05
C ARG A 116 -7.34 -6.29 1.33
N VAL A 117 -7.07 -5.92 0.08
CA VAL A 117 -8.04 -5.28 -0.81
C VAL A 117 -8.75 -6.35 -1.63
N ASP A 118 -7.96 -7.21 -2.28
CA ASP A 118 -8.43 -8.39 -3.02
C ASP A 118 -7.33 -9.47 -3.04
N GLU A 119 -7.51 -10.55 -3.80
CA GLU A 119 -6.56 -11.67 -3.90
C GLU A 119 -5.17 -11.28 -4.46
N SER A 120 -5.10 -10.18 -5.19
CA SER A 120 -3.90 -9.67 -5.86
C SER A 120 -3.44 -8.32 -5.33
N ARG A 121 -4.19 -7.68 -4.41
CA ARG A 121 -3.90 -6.35 -3.89
C ARG A 121 -3.99 -6.26 -2.37
N ALA A 122 -3.08 -5.51 -1.79
CA ALA A 122 -3.06 -5.19 -0.38
C ALA A 122 -2.72 -3.71 -0.17
N CYS A 123 -3.18 -3.17 0.96
CA CYS A 123 -3.09 -1.77 1.29
C CYS A 123 -2.43 -1.62 2.66
N LEU A 124 -1.39 -0.81 2.74
CA LEU A 124 -0.89 -0.30 4.01
C LEU A 124 -1.75 0.92 4.37
N LYS A 125 -2.50 0.79 5.46
CA LYS A 125 -3.43 1.83 5.91
C LYS A 125 -2.74 2.92 6.70
N ASP A 126 -3.29 4.10 6.63
CA ASP A 126 -3.05 5.17 7.60
C ASP A 126 -3.47 4.70 9.02
N SER A 127 -2.77 5.17 10.05
CA SER A 127 -3.08 4.87 11.44
C SER A 127 -4.34 5.61 11.93
N THR A 128 -4.80 6.62 11.19
CA THR A 128 -6.03 7.37 11.47
C THR A 128 -7.32 6.60 11.12
N ALA A 129 -8.42 6.93 11.82
CA ALA A 129 -9.64 6.12 11.90
C ALA A 129 -10.38 5.86 10.57
N ASP A 130 -10.18 6.69 9.54
CA ASP A 130 -10.79 6.50 8.21
C ASP A 130 -9.94 5.65 7.25
N GLY A 131 -8.73 5.23 7.66
CA GLY A 131 -7.99 4.11 7.08
C GLY A 131 -7.71 4.20 5.57
N ASP A 132 -7.41 5.39 5.07
CA ASP A 132 -6.97 5.60 3.69
C ASP A 132 -5.70 4.78 3.39
N CYS A 133 -5.58 4.31 2.15
CA CYS A 133 -4.40 3.58 1.71
C CYS A 133 -3.23 4.54 1.49
N LEU A 134 -2.20 4.43 2.32
CA LEU A 134 -0.93 5.13 2.13
C LEU A 134 -0.13 4.52 0.99
N LEU A 135 -0.06 3.20 0.98
CA LEU A 135 0.71 2.41 0.03
C LEU A 135 -0.15 1.25 -0.45
N THR A 136 -0.18 1.03 -1.76
CA THR A 136 -0.90 -0.09 -2.36
C THR A 136 0.09 -1.02 -3.02
N PHE A 137 0.03 -2.30 -2.67
CA PHE A 137 0.87 -3.35 -3.22
C PHE A 137 0.03 -4.28 -4.08
N ALA A 138 0.60 -4.71 -5.21
CA ALA A 138 0.00 -5.73 -6.05
C ALA A 138 0.94 -6.92 -6.24
N LYS A 139 0.35 -8.09 -6.42
CA LYS A 139 1.05 -9.32 -6.75
C LYS A 139 1.61 -9.22 -8.17
N GLY A 140 2.94 -9.10 -8.28
CA GLY A 140 3.64 -9.24 -9.55
C GLY A 140 3.87 -10.71 -9.92
N ARG A 141 4.63 -10.93 -11.01
CA ARG A 141 5.04 -12.28 -11.42
C ARG A 141 6.00 -12.93 -10.43
N ASP A 142 6.98 -12.15 -9.96
CA ASP A 142 8.09 -12.64 -9.13
C ASP A 142 7.88 -12.33 -7.65
N HIS A 143 7.44 -11.10 -7.33
CA HIS A 143 7.17 -10.65 -5.97
C HIS A 143 6.06 -9.59 -5.95
N TRP A 144 5.59 -9.26 -4.74
CA TRP A 144 4.70 -8.13 -4.53
C TRP A 144 5.44 -6.83 -4.69
N ARG A 145 4.87 -5.89 -5.45
CA ARG A 145 5.46 -4.57 -5.71
C ARG A 145 4.50 -3.47 -5.32
N LEU A 146 5.04 -2.33 -4.91
CA LEU A 146 4.27 -1.11 -4.71
C LEU A 146 3.74 -0.63 -6.08
N VAL A 147 2.44 -0.40 -6.17
CA VAL A 147 1.76 0.07 -7.38
C VAL A 147 0.97 1.36 -7.16
N GLY A 148 0.81 1.79 -5.91
CA GLY A 148 0.17 3.05 -5.54
C GLY A 148 0.80 3.64 -4.29
N MET A 149 0.86 4.96 -4.23
CA MET A 149 1.55 5.71 -3.18
C MET A 149 0.83 7.04 -2.96
N ARG A 150 0.54 7.39 -1.71
CA ARG A 150 0.02 8.73 -1.38
C ARG A 150 1.04 9.78 -1.84
N ALA A 151 0.57 10.71 -2.66
CA ALA A 151 1.42 11.71 -3.31
C ALA A 151 1.98 12.77 -2.34
N MET A 152 1.29 13.03 -1.23
CA MET A 152 1.65 14.07 -0.27
C MET A 152 1.61 13.55 1.16
N ASP A 153 2.47 14.12 2.01
CA ASP A 153 2.52 13.86 3.46
C ASP A 153 2.57 12.37 3.84
N LEU A 154 3.27 11.57 3.03
CA LEU A 154 3.41 10.13 3.22
C LEU A 154 4.21 9.82 4.48
N THR A 155 3.46 9.58 5.56
CA THR A 155 3.97 9.22 6.87
C THR A 155 3.38 7.89 7.27
N VAL A 156 4.24 6.92 7.51
CA VAL A 156 3.88 5.59 7.99
C VAL A 156 4.17 5.54 9.48
N GLN A 157 3.12 5.46 10.27
CA GLN A 157 3.22 5.27 11.71
C GLN A 157 3.29 3.77 12.01
N VAL A 158 4.32 3.35 12.74
CA VAL A 158 4.50 1.98 13.20
C VAL A 158 4.44 1.94 14.72
N ASP A 159 3.91 0.85 15.26
CA ASP A 159 4.02 0.60 16.68
C ASP A 159 5.48 0.26 16.98
N GLY A 160 6.13 1.10 17.80
CA GLY A 160 7.48 0.85 18.29
C GLY A 160 7.55 -0.45 19.09
N ASP A 161 8.76 -1.00 19.18
CA ASP A 161 9.07 -2.20 19.96
C ASP A 161 8.77 -2.03 21.46
#